data_AF-R7J6R9-F1
#
_entry.id   AF-R7J6R9-F1
#
_cell.length_a   1.000
_cell.length_b   1.000
_cell.length_c   1.000
_cell.angle_alpha   90.00
_cell.angle_beta   90.00
_cell.angle_gamma   90.00
#
_symmetry.space_group_name_H-M   'P 1'
#
loop_
_entity.id
_entity.type
_entity.pdbx_description
1 polymer ?
#
loop_
_entity_poly.entity_id
_entity_poly.type
_entity_poly.pdbx_seq_one_letter_code
_entity_poly.pdbx_strand_id
1 'polypeptide(L)'
;MKIQKHVLLIWLVWSVVQIAGAESLHKLTSYKRYIHEYKSLAIEQQHKYKIPASITLAQGLLESGAGQSDLARRSNNHFGIKCHDWKGKRVYHDDDRRGECFRKYSNVKDSYEDHSKFLALRPRYASLFRLNIRDYKGWAKGLQKCGYATDRKYANKLIKVIEDYELYQYDTAKKERKSQKKAVVRHTIYKSHGLLYVHARPGDSLEDIAKSVGISTRKLSKYNEIPKDFPLQADDIVYLEKKKSKADKPHYDHVVQIGESMHSISQQYGIQVKSLYKLNKKDKDYIPEEGDVLKLR
;
A
#
# COMPACT_ATOMS: atom_id res chain seq x y z
N MET A 1 23.78 -41.05 30.47
CA MET A 1 23.83 -39.89 29.56
C MET A 1 22.41 -39.48 29.15
N LYS A 2 21.83 -38.46 29.80
CA LYS A 2 20.53 -37.85 29.42
C LYS A 2 20.79 -36.51 28.72
N ILE A 3 21.46 -36.57 27.57
CA ILE A 3 21.50 -35.47 26.61
C ILE A 3 20.67 -35.98 25.45
N GLN A 4 19.50 -35.37 25.16
CA GLN A 4 18.98 -35.24 23.79
C GLN A 4 17.55 -34.68 23.66
N LYS A 5 16.75 -34.48 24.71
CA LYS A 5 15.40 -33.89 24.51
C LYS A 5 15.40 -32.37 24.31
N HIS A 6 16.38 -31.63 24.83
CA HIS A 6 16.47 -30.18 24.66
C HIS A 6 17.14 -29.73 23.34
N VAL A 7 18.00 -30.56 22.74
CA VAL A 7 18.68 -30.24 21.47
C VAL A 7 17.72 -30.36 20.27
N LEU A 8 16.79 -31.32 20.31
CA LEU A 8 15.75 -31.50 19.28
C LEU A 8 14.77 -30.31 19.19
N LEU A 9 14.41 -29.71 20.33
CA LEU A 9 13.52 -28.54 20.35
C LEU A 9 14.22 -27.28 19.79
N ILE A 10 15.53 -27.12 20.04
CA ILE A 10 16.32 -26.01 19.52
C ILE A 10 16.51 -26.12 18.01
N TRP A 11 16.74 -27.33 17.47
CA TRP A 11 16.81 -27.58 16.03
C TRP A 11 15.48 -27.34 15.30
N LEU A 12 14.35 -27.72 15.90
CA LEU A 12 13.02 -27.50 15.32
C LEU A 12 12.62 -26.02 15.28
N VAL A 13 13.01 -25.23 16.30
CA VAL A 13 12.80 -23.77 16.30
C VAL A 13 13.72 -23.09 15.29
N TRP A 14 14.96 -23.56 15.12
CA TRP A 14 15.89 -23.02 14.12
C TRP A 14 15.44 -23.29 12.67
N SER A 15 14.91 -24.49 12.37
CA SER A 15 14.43 -24.82 11.02
C SER A 15 13.19 -24.01 10.62
N VAL A 16 12.25 -23.79 11.54
CA VAL A 16 11.06 -22.95 11.29
C VAL A 16 11.45 -21.48 11.04
N VAL A 17 12.45 -20.95 11.76
CA VAL A 17 12.95 -19.57 11.55
C VAL A 17 13.66 -19.43 10.19
N GLN A 18 14.41 -20.43 9.75
CA GLN A 18 15.05 -20.39 8.42
C GLN A 18 14.05 -20.42 7.26
N ILE A 19 12.97 -21.21 7.39
CA ILE A 19 11.92 -21.31 6.36
C ILE A 19 11.17 -19.97 6.21
N ALA A 20 10.77 -19.35 7.33
CA ALA A 20 10.11 -18.04 7.31
C ALA A 20 11.01 -16.92 6.74
N GLY A 21 12.32 -16.97 7.03
CA GLY A 21 13.31 -16.07 6.45
C GLY A 21 13.44 -16.22 4.93
N ALA A 22 13.45 -17.46 4.42
CA ALA A 22 13.53 -17.73 2.99
C ALA A 22 12.28 -17.31 2.23
N GLU A 23 11.09 -17.54 2.79
CA GLU A 23 9.81 -17.17 2.18
C GLU A 23 9.65 -15.65 2.08
N SER A 24 9.98 -14.90 3.14
CA SER A 24 9.93 -13.44 3.14
C SER A 24 10.93 -12.82 2.15
N LEU A 25 12.13 -13.39 2.01
CA LEU A 25 13.12 -12.99 1.01
C LEU A 25 12.65 -13.30 -0.42
N HIS A 26 12.06 -14.48 -0.64
CA HIS A 26 11.51 -14.87 -1.94
C HIS A 26 10.37 -13.94 -2.36
N LYS A 27 9.43 -13.63 -1.46
CA LYS A 27 8.35 -12.67 -1.69
C LYS A 27 8.88 -11.27 -2.02
N LEU A 28 9.85 -10.77 -1.27
CA LEU A 28 10.48 -9.48 -1.54
C LEU A 28 11.12 -9.45 -2.94
N THR A 29 11.80 -10.54 -3.32
CA THR A 29 12.49 -10.66 -4.60
C THR A 29 11.49 -10.73 -5.76
N SER A 30 10.43 -11.52 -5.64
CA SER A 30 9.40 -11.64 -6.68
C SER A 30 8.64 -10.34 -6.87
N TYR A 31 8.28 -9.64 -5.80
CA TYR A 31 7.60 -8.34 -5.86
C TYR A 31 8.48 -7.29 -6.55
N LYS A 32 9.76 -7.16 -6.14
CA LYS A 32 10.69 -6.21 -6.78
C LYS A 32 10.89 -6.49 -8.26
N ARG A 33 11.01 -7.77 -8.64
CA ARG A 33 11.11 -8.19 -10.05
C ARG A 33 9.87 -7.80 -10.85
N TYR A 34 8.69 -8.11 -10.33
CA TYR A 34 7.42 -7.78 -10.96
C TYR A 34 7.26 -6.26 -11.16
N ILE A 35 7.57 -5.47 -10.12
CA ILE A 35 7.53 -4.00 -10.20
C ILE A 35 8.51 -3.51 -11.28
N HIS A 36 9.73 -4.02 -11.30
CA HIS A 36 10.72 -3.63 -12.29
C HIS A 36 10.25 -3.92 -13.72
N GLU A 37 9.66 -5.08 -13.94
CA GLU A 37 9.17 -5.55 -15.23
C GLU A 37 7.97 -4.73 -15.74
N TYR A 38 6.99 -4.45 -14.87
CA TYR A 38 5.70 -3.89 -15.31
C TYR A 38 5.48 -2.40 -14.95
N LYS A 39 6.39 -1.72 -14.25
CA LYS A 39 6.23 -0.28 -13.92
C LYS A 39 5.96 0.59 -15.14
N SER A 40 6.68 0.37 -16.24
CA SER A 40 6.52 1.17 -17.46
C SER A 40 5.14 0.99 -18.08
N LEU A 41 4.62 -0.24 -18.02
CA LEU A 41 3.28 -0.57 -18.51
C LEU A 41 2.21 0.07 -17.63
N ALA A 42 2.34 0.01 -16.29
CA ALA A 42 1.42 0.70 -15.39
C ALA A 42 1.41 2.22 -15.59
N ILE A 43 2.57 2.83 -15.86
CA ILE A 43 2.69 4.25 -16.20
C ILE A 43 2.01 4.55 -17.55
N GLU A 44 2.20 3.71 -18.58
CA GLU A 44 1.49 3.82 -19.87
C GLU A 44 -0.04 3.80 -19.66
N GLN A 45 -0.52 2.84 -18.87
CA GLN A 45 -1.95 2.72 -18.54
C GLN A 45 -2.47 3.93 -17.75
N GLN A 46 -1.68 4.48 -16.82
CA GLN A 46 -2.02 5.70 -16.11
C GLN A 46 -2.19 6.88 -17.07
N HIS A 47 -1.28 7.06 -18.03
CA HIS A 47 -1.37 8.15 -18.98
C HIS A 47 -2.61 8.04 -19.87
N LYS A 48 -2.90 6.82 -20.33
CA LYS A 48 -4.00 6.51 -21.26
C LYS A 48 -5.37 6.51 -20.60
N TYR A 49 -5.49 5.88 -19.43
CA TYR A 49 -6.77 5.62 -18.77
C TYR A 49 -6.99 6.40 -17.48
N LYS A 50 -6.00 7.15 -16.99
CA LYS A 50 -6.08 7.96 -15.75
C LYS A 50 -6.34 7.14 -14.48
N ILE A 51 -5.81 5.93 -14.42
CA ILE A 51 -5.75 5.09 -13.21
C ILE A 51 -4.35 5.26 -12.60
N PRO A 52 -4.20 5.47 -11.29
CA PRO A 52 -2.87 5.57 -10.68
C PRO A 52 -2.00 4.35 -11.03
N ALA A 53 -0.75 4.59 -11.42
CA ALA A 53 0.19 3.52 -11.73
C ALA A 53 0.45 2.65 -10.49
N SER A 54 0.48 3.25 -9.31
CA SER A 54 0.58 2.58 -8.01
C SER A 54 -0.56 1.60 -7.77
N ILE A 55 -1.80 2.00 -8.07
CA ILE A 55 -2.99 1.13 -7.97
C ILE A 55 -2.88 -0.03 -8.96
N THR A 56 -2.56 0.25 -10.22
CA THR A 56 -2.43 -0.78 -11.25
C THR A 56 -1.35 -1.81 -10.88
N LEU A 57 -0.19 -1.37 -10.40
CA LEU A 57 0.88 -2.26 -9.96
C LEU A 57 0.51 -3.04 -8.70
N ALA A 58 -0.12 -2.40 -7.72
CA ALA A 58 -0.51 -3.06 -6.48
C ALA A 58 -1.56 -4.15 -6.72
N GLN A 59 -2.56 -3.88 -7.55
CA GLN A 59 -3.52 -4.89 -7.99
C GLN A 59 -2.80 -6.00 -8.74
N GLY A 60 -1.98 -5.67 -9.74
CA GLY A 60 -1.21 -6.68 -10.48
C GLY A 60 -0.36 -7.57 -9.57
N LEU A 61 0.31 -7.01 -8.56
CA LEU A 61 1.08 -7.77 -7.56
C LEU A 61 0.21 -8.71 -6.73
N LEU A 62 -0.91 -8.23 -6.20
CA LEU A 62 -1.80 -9.00 -5.33
C LEU A 62 -2.54 -10.09 -6.10
N GLU A 63 -3.21 -9.73 -7.19
CA GLU A 63 -4.09 -10.63 -7.95
C GLU A 63 -3.31 -11.74 -8.67
N SER A 64 -2.06 -11.47 -9.07
CA SER A 64 -1.23 -12.47 -9.77
C SER A 64 -0.24 -13.21 -8.87
N GLY A 65 -0.16 -12.86 -7.59
CA GLY A 65 0.91 -13.33 -6.71
C GLY A 65 2.30 -12.95 -7.23
N ALA A 66 2.49 -11.68 -7.63
CA ALA A 66 3.67 -11.17 -8.32
C ALA A 66 4.04 -12.01 -9.58
N GLY A 67 3.03 -12.34 -10.38
CA GLY A 67 3.12 -13.10 -11.63
C GLY A 67 3.41 -14.60 -11.43
N GLN A 68 3.41 -15.10 -10.19
CA GLN A 68 3.77 -16.49 -9.90
C GLN A 68 2.56 -17.43 -9.84
N SER A 69 1.33 -16.90 -9.74
CA SER A 69 0.12 -17.73 -9.73
C SER A 69 -0.02 -18.54 -11.02
N ASP A 70 -0.64 -19.73 -10.90
CA ASP A 70 -0.90 -20.60 -12.04
C ASP A 70 -1.77 -19.92 -13.10
N LEU A 71 -2.78 -19.15 -12.67
CA LEU A 71 -3.61 -18.36 -13.57
C LEU A 71 -2.76 -17.37 -14.37
N ALA A 72 -1.92 -16.58 -13.72
CA ALA A 72 -1.06 -15.61 -14.40
C ALA A 72 -0.08 -16.30 -15.37
N ARG A 73 0.61 -17.36 -14.94
CA ARG A 73 1.61 -18.06 -15.76
C ARG A 73 1.01 -18.76 -16.99
N ARG A 74 -0.19 -19.33 -16.87
CA ARG A 74 -0.82 -20.11 -17.95
C ARG A 74 -1.65 -19.27 -18.92
N SER A 75 -2.04 -18.07 -18.51
CA SER A 75 -3.02 -17.27 -19.25
C SER A 75 -2.65 -15.80 -19.42
N ASN A 76 -1.53 -15.35 -18.85
CA ASN A 76 -1.13 -13.95 -18.75
C ASN A 76 -2.18 -13.06 -18.04
N ASN A 77 -3.16 -13.64 -17.33
CA ASN A 77 -4.18 -12.88 -16.61
C ASN A 77 -3.65 -12.46 -15.24
N HIS A 78 -3.20 -11.20 -15.15
CA HIS A 78 -2.55 -10.66 -13.96
C HIS A 78 -3.51 -9.97 -12.98
N PHE A 79 -4.80 -9.90 -13.32
CA PHE A 79 -5.82 -9.15 -12.57
C PHE A 79 -7.06 -9.99 -12.23
N GLY A 80 -7.02 -11.30 -12.45
CA GLY A 80 -8.12 -12.21 -12.10
C GLY A 80 -9.43 -11.93 -12.86
N ILE A 81 -9.39 -11.34 -14.06
CA ILE A 81 -10.62 -10.92 -14.74
C ILE A 81 -11.41 -12.13 -15.25
N LYS A 82 -12.64 -12.29 -14.75
CA LYS A 82 -13.57 -13.36 -15.12
C LYS A 82 -14.08 -13.21 -16.57
N CYS A 83 -14.42 -14.34 -17.20
CA CYS A 83 -14.65 -14.45 -18.65
C CYS A 83 -16.08 -14.14 -19.11
N HIS A 84 -16.94 -13.49 -18.30
CA HIS A 84 -18.38 -13.31 -18.58
C HIS A 84 -18.74 -12.93 -20.03
N ASP A 85 -18.79 -11.64 -20.39
CA ASP A 85 -19.07 -11.19 -21.76
C ASP A 85 -17.83 -11.27 -22.69
N TRP A 86 -16.92 -12.21 -22.41
CA TRP A 86 -15.64 -12.31 -23.09
C TRP A 86 -15.71 -13.22 -24.31
N LYS A 87 -15.40 -12.65 -25.48
CA LYS A 87 -15.37 -13.38 -26.76
C LYS A 87 -13.99 -13.95 -27.11
N GLY A 88 -12.95 -13.60 -26.36
CA GLY A 88 -11.58 -14.05 -26.61
C GLY A 88 -11.26 -15.42 -25.99
N LYS A 89 -9.97 -15.76 -25.96
CA LYS A 89 -9.48 -17.00 -25.34
C LYS A 89 -9.81 -17.02 -23.84
N ARG A 90 -10.13 -18.19 -23.30
CA ARG A 90 -10.50 -18.39 -21.90
C ARG A 90 -9.69 -19.54 -21.27
N VAL A 91 -9.61 -19.55 -19.95
CA VAL A 91 -9.04 -20.65 -19.16
C VAL A 91 -9.96 -20.91 -17.96
N TYR A 92 -10.03 -22.16 -17.53
CA TYR A 92 -10.74 -22.54 -16.30
C TYR A 92 -9.72 -22.74 -15.19
N HIS A 93 -10.00 -22.18 -14.02
CA HIS A 93 -9.15 -22.24 -12.83
C HIS A 93 -10.04 -22.29 -11.58
N ASP A 94 -9.57 -22.97 -10.55
CA ASP A 94 -10.27 -23.00 -9.27
C ASP A 94 -9.85 -21.74 -8.49
N ASP A 95 -10.83 -20.93 -8.09
CA ASP A 95 -10.64 -19.70 -7.30
C ASP A 95 -11.69 -19.68 -6.18
N ASP A 96 -12.64 -18.73 -6.16
CA ASP A 96 -13.77 -18.74 -5.22
C ASP A 96 -14.61 -20.03 -5.32
N ARG A 97 -14.73 -20.56 -6.55
CA ARG A 97 -15.43 -21.79 -6.86
C ARG A 97 -14.61 -22.64 -7.81
N ARG A 98 -14.93 -23.93 -7.84
CA ARG A 98 -14.31 -24.87 -8.76
C ARG A 98 -14.72 -24.56 -10.20
N GLY A 99 -13.75 -24.58 -11.11
CA GLY A 99 -13.96 -24.42 -12.55
C GLY A 99 -14.44 -23.02 -12.95
N GLU A 100 -14.04 -21.97 -12.24
CA GLU A 100 -14.37 -20.61 -12.66
C GLU A 100 -13.63 -20.23 -13.94
N CYS A 101 -14.31 -19.44 -14.77
CA CYS A 101 -13.82 -19.08 -16.09
C CYS A 101 -13.16 -17.70 -16.08
N PHE A 102 -11.93 -17.65 -16.56
CA PHE A 102 -11.10 -16.45 -16.62
C PHE A 102 -10.70 -16.12 -18.06
N ARG A 103 -10.48 -14.83 -18.31
CA ARG A 103 -9.93 -14.36 -19.59
C ARG A 103 -8.50 -14.88 -19.74
N LYS A 104 -8.10 -15.23 -20.97
CA LYS A 104 -6.74 -15.60 -21.34
C LYS A 104 -6.23 -14.65 -22.41
N TYR A 105 -5.01 -14.16 -22.21
CA TYR A 105 -4.37 -13.17 -23.05
C TYR A 105 -3.11 -13.73 -23.72
N SER A 106 -2.73 -13.12 -24.84
CA SER A 106 -1.54 -13.53 -25.60
C SER A 106 -0.26 -13.12 -24.87
N ASN A 107 -0.29 -12.00 -24.15
CA ASN A 107 0.81 -11.47 -23.35
C ASN A 107 0.26 -10.69 -22.14
N VAL A 108 1.16 -10.28 -21.23
CA VAL A 108 0.78 -9.52 -20.03
C VAL A 108 0.27 -8.11 -20.35
N LYS A 109 0.80 -7.47 -21.41
CA LYS A 109 0.34 -6.14 -21.84
C LYS A 109 -1.16 -6.11 -22.14
N ASP A 110 -1.66 -7.14 -22.81
CA ASP A 110 -3.08 -7.29 -23.11
C ASP A 110 -3.93 -7.38 -21.83
N SER A 111 -3.42 -8.05 -20.77
CA SER A 111 -4.12 -8.13 -19.49
C SER A 111 -4.17 -6.79 -18.75
N TYR A 112 -3.10 -6.00 -18.81
CA TYR A 112 -3.09 -4.63 -18.26
C TYR A 112 -4.04 -3.71 -19.01
N GLU A 113 -4.03 -3.75 -20.34
CA GLU A 113 -4.92 -2.97 -21.17
C GLU A 113 -6.40 -3.31 -20.91
N ASP A 114 -6.72 -4.61 -20.78
CA ASP A 114 -8.09 -5.05 -20.50
C ASP A 114 -8.53 -4.68 -19.07
N HIS A 115 -7.63 -4.78 -18.08
CA HIS A 115 -7.88 -4.29 -16.72
C HIS A 115 -8.17 -2.79 -16.69
N SER A 116 -7.37 -1.99 -17.40
CA SER A 116 -7.57 -0.54 -17.43
C SER A 116 -8.88 -0.17 -18.13
N LYS A 117 -9.26 -0.86 -19.22
CA LYS A 117 -10.59 -0.71 -19.83
C LYS A 117 -11.71 -1.15 -18.89
N PHE A 118 -11.53 -2.24 -18.15
CA PHE A 118 -12.51 -2.74 -17.19
C PHE A 118 -12.82 -1.69 -16.11
N LEU A 119 -11.81 -1.01 -15.58
CA LEU A 119 -12.01 0.08 -14.62
C LEU A 119 -12.54 1.36 -15.29
N ALA A 120 -11.97 1.78 -16.41
CA ALA A 120 -12.32 3.06 -17.04
C ALA A 120 -13.71 3.09 -17.69
N LEU A 121 -14.17 1.96 -18.25
CA LEU A 121 -15.40 1.93 -19.06
C LEU A 121 -16.65 1.52 -18.28
N ARG A 122 -16.50 0.95 -17.07
CA ARG A 122 -17.65 0.47 -16.29
C ARG A 122 -18.17 1.59 -15.37
N PRO A 123 -19.45 1.98 -15.46
CA PRO A 123 -20.02 3.06 -14.65
C PRO A 123 -19.82 2.90 -13.14
N ARG A 124 -19.75 1.65 -12.65
CA ARG A 124 -19.48 1.30 -11.25
C ARG A 124 -18.24 1.99 -10.68
N TYR A 125 -17.19 2.18 -11.49
CA TYR A 125 -15.92 2.76 -11.06
C TYR A 125 -15.77 4.25 -11.41
N ALA A 126 -16.77 4.86 -12.06
CA ALA A 126 -16.67 6.23 -12.57
C ALA A 126 -16.33 7.26 -11.48
N SER A 127 -16.74 7.02 -10.23
CA SER A 127 -16.41 7.90 -9.11
C SER A 127 -14.93 7.98 -8.79
N LEU A 128 -14.15 6.93 -9.09
CA LEU A 128 -12.71 6.90 -8.82
C LEU A 128 -11.96 7.92 -9.68
N PHE A 129 -12.43 8.15 -10.90
CA PHE A 129 -11.82 9.08 -11.86
C PHE A 129 -12.03 10.56 -11.52
N ARG A 130 -12.81 10.86 -10.47
CA ARG A 130 -12.91 12.22 -9.89
C ARG A 130 -11.85 12.48 -8.82
N LEU A 131 -11.19 11.44 -8.32
CA LEU A 131 -10.14 11.56 -7.33
C LEU A 131 -8.88 12.11 -7.96
N ASN A 132 -8.04 12.74 -7.15
CA ASN A 132 -6.71 13.11 -7.58
C ASN A 132 -5.93 11.84 -7.99
N ILE A 133 -5.18 11.90 -9.09
CA ILE A 133 -4.38 10.76 -9.57
C ILE A 133 -3.34 10.28 -8.54
N ARG A 134 -2.96 11.14 -7.58
CA ARG A 134 -2.02 10.83 -6.49
C ARG A 134 -2.72 10.31 -5.23
N ASP A 135 -4.05 10.28 -5.21
CA ASP A 135 -4.83 9.82 -4.05
C ASP A 135 -5.03 8.30 -4.07
N TYR A 136 -3.93 7.55 -3.99
CA TYR A 136 -4.01 6.09 -4.00
C TYR A 136 -4.81 5.53 -2.82
N LYS A 137 -4.84 6.22 -1.66
CA LYS A 137 -5.66 5.81 -0.50
C LYS A 137 -7.15 5.92 -0.81
N GLY A 138 -7.58 7.03 -1.40
CA GLY A 138 -8.95 7.23 -1.88
C GLY A 138 -9.33 6.22 -2.97
N TRP A 139 -8.41 5.95 -3.90
CA TRP A 139 -8.61 4.92 -4.92
C TRP A 139 -8.78 3.52 -4.32
N ALA A 140 -7.92 3.12 -3.36
CA ALA A 140 -8.00 1.82 -2.70
C ALA A 140 -9.33 1.64 -1.93
N LYS A 141 -9.73 2.65 -1.14
CA LYS A 141 -11.02 2.69 -0.43
C LYS A 141 -12.19 2.60 -1.42
N GLY A 142 -12.10 3.37 -2.50
CA GLY A 142 -13.11 3.43 -3.54
C GLY A 142 -13.25 2.11 -4.29
N LEU A 143 -12.15 1.43 -4.64
CA LEU A 143 -12.16 0.11 -5.29
C LEU A 143 -12.86 -0.93 -4.43
N GLN A 144 -12.56 -0.98 -3.13
CA GLN A 144 -13.26 -1.86 -2.19
C GLN A 144 -14.74 -1.51 -2.11
N LYS A 145 -15.10 -0.23 -1.97
CA LYS A 145 -16.50 0.23 -1.95
C LYS A 145 -17.26 -0.10 -3.24
N CYS A 146 -16.59 -0.07 -4.39
CA CYS A 146 -17.15 -0.45 -5.69
C CYS A 146 -17.26 -1.97 -5.86
N GLY A 147 -16.78 -2.78 -4.91
CA GLY A 147 -16.84 -4.23 -4.96
C GLY A 147 -15.92 -4.83 -6.02
N TYR A 148 -14.70 -4.30 -6.17
CA TYR A 148 -13.69 -4.92 -7.03
C TYR A 148 -13.31 -6.31 -6.52
N ALA A 149 -13.12 -6.44 -5.19
CA ALA A 149 -12.85 -7.71 -4.50
C ALA A 149 -13.83 -7.90 -3.33
N THR A 150 -14.06 -9.16 -2.96
CA THR A 150 -14.88 -9.55 -1.80
C THR A 150 -14.12 -9.47 -0.47
N ASP A 151 -12.79 -9.40 -0.53
CA ASP A 151 -11.91 -9.29 0.62
C ASP A 151 -12.12 -7.98 1.40
N ARG A 152 -12.45 -8.09 2.69
CA ARG A 152 -12.66 -6.93 3.57
C ARG A 152 -11.39 -6.13 3.83
N LYS A 153 -10.21 -6.73 3.61
CA LYS A 153 -8.90 -6.08 3.75
C LYS A 153 -8.42 -5.43 2.45
N TYR A 154 -9.19 -5.45 1.36
CA TYR A 154 -8.67 -5.14 0.03
C TYR A 154 -7.99 -3.76 -0.05
N ALA A 155 -8.64 -2.71 0.44
CA ALA A 155 -8.09 -1.36 0.49
C ALA A 155 -6.81 -1.31 1.33
N ASN A 156 -6.80 -1.96 2.50
CA ASN A 156 -5.66 -1.97 3.43
C ASN A 156 -4.48 -2.73 2.81
N LYS A 157 -4.74 -3.82 2.09
CA LYS A 157 -3.73 -4.57 1.33
C LYS A 157 -3.11 -3.73 0.23
N LEU A 158 -3.93 -3.04 -0.57
CA LEU A 158 -3.44 -2.15 -1.63
C LEU A 158 -2.58 -1.03 -1.05
N ILE A 159 -3.07 -0.32 -0.03
CA ILE A 159 -2.34 0.77 0.62
C ILE A 159 -1.01 0.26 1.16
N LYS A 160 -1.02 -0.89 1.86
CA LYS A 160 0.21 -1.48 2.38
C LYS A 160 1.22 -1.81 1.28
N VAL A 161 0.79 -2.45 0.19
CA VAL A 161 1.69 -2.76 -0.94
C VAL A 161 2.23 -1.48 -1.56
N ILE A 162 1.41 -0.44 -1.71
CA ILE A 162 1.83 0.84 -2.28
C ILE A 162 2.84 1.54 -1.36
N GLU A 163 2.63 1.53 -0.05
CA GLU A 163 3.51 2.17 0.94
C GLU A 163 4.82 1.37 1.12
N ASP A 164 4.77 0.05 1.27
CA ASP A 164 5.94 -0.80 1.51
C ASP A 164 6.92 -0.83 0.32
N TYR A 165 6.40 -0.69 -0.91
CA TYR A 165 7.18 -0.71 -2.14
C TYR A 165 7.28 0.67 -2.82
N GLU A 166 6.81 1.72 -2.15
CA GLU A 166 6.85 3.11 -2.61
C GLU A 166 6.29 3.28 -4.04
N LEU A 167 5.24 2.52 -4.39
CA LEU A 167 4.71 2.47 -5.76
C LEU A 167 4.11 3.81 -6.22
N TYR A 168 3.71 4.65 -5.26
CA TYR A 168 3.21 5.99 -5.49
C TYR A 168 4.19 6.89 -6.26
N GLN A 169 5.49 6.55 -6.27
CA GLN A 169 6.50 7.30 -7.04
C GLN A 169 6.18 7.30 -8.55
N TYR A 170 5.51 6.24 -9.03
CA TYR A 170 5.10 6.07 -10.42
C TYR A 170 3.82 6.85 -10.79
N ASP A 171 3.11 7.40 -9.79
CA ASP A 171 1.92 8.24 -10.03
C ASP A 171 2.28 9.64 -10.51
N THR A 172 3.56 10.00 -10.38
CA THR A 172 4.08 11.26 -10.87
C THR A 172 4.67 11.07 -12.26
N ALA A 173 4.12 11.77 -13.26
CA ALA A 173 4.91 12.06 -14.45
C ALA A 173 6.14 12.84 -13.96
N LYS A 174 7.36 12.40 -14.29
CA LYS A 174 8.60 13.17 -14.07
C LYS A 174 8.50 14.51 -14.81
N LYS A 175 7.79 15.48 -14.24
CA LYS A 175 8.09 16.88 -14.47
C LYS A 175 9.16 17.20 -13.46
N GLU A 176 10.37 17.43 -13.94
CA GLU A 176 11.37 18.17 -13.18
C GLU A 176 10.66 19.40 -12.60
N ARG A 177 10.47 19.42 -11.28
CA ARG A 177 10.04 20.62 -10.59
C ARG A 177 11.20 21.60 -10.79
N LYS A 178 11.13 22.42 -11.84
CA LYS A 178 11.93 23.65 -11.88
C LYS A 178 11.67 24.34 -10.54
N SER A 179 12.74 24.59 -9.79
CA SER A 179 12.75 25.34 -8.54
C SER A 179 12.25 26.76 -8.79
N GLN A 180 10.95 26.91 -9.01
CA GLN A 180 10.30 28.19 -8.88
C GLN A 180 10.25 28.45 -7.38
N LYS A 181 10.85 29.56 -6.94
CA LYS A 181 10.78 30.04 -5.56
C LYS A 181 9.31 30.31 -5.21
N LYS A 182 8.57 29.26 -4.81
CA LYS A 182 7.26 29.43 -4.17
C LYS A 182 7.49 30.24 -2.91
N ALA A 183 6.64 31.24 -2.69
CA ALA A 183 6.61 31.96 -1.43
C ALA A 183 6.47 30.94 -0.30
N VAL A 184 7.29 31.05 0.75
CA VAL A 184 7.24 30.14 1.90
C VAL A 184 5.93 30.43 2.63
N VAL A 185 4.91 29.61 2.37
CA VAL A 185 3.63 29.70 3.07
C VAL A 185 3.84 29.12 4.46
N ARG A 186 3.56 29.90 5.51
CA ARG A 186 3.65 29.42 6.90
C ARG A 186 2.54 28.40 7.16
N HIS A 187 2.90 27.28 7.77
CA HIS A 187 1.96 26.28 8.26
C HIS A 187 1.54 26.62 9.68
N THR A 188 0.26 26.42 9.98
CA THR A 188 -0.26 26.52 11.35
C THR A 188 0.24 25.31 12.14
N ILE A 189 0.87 25.57 13.29
CA ILE A 189 1.35 24.52 14.19
C ILE A 189 0.26 24.20 15.21
N TYR A 190 -0.08 22.92 15.30
CA TYR A 190 -1.04 22.38 16.25
C TYR A 190 -0.31 21.55 17.30
N LYS A 191 -1.00 21.27 18.42
CA LYS A 191 -0.51 20.41 19.47
C LYS A 191 -1.59 19.39 19.83
N SER A 192 -1.26 18.11 19.74
CA SER A 192 -2.09 16.99 20.22
C SER A 192 -1.19 15.95 20.86
N HIS A 193 -1.67 15.27 21.88
CA HIS A 193 -0.89 14.27 22.62
C HIS A 193 0.48 14.79 23.10
N GLY A 194 0.56 16.09 23.41
CA GLY A 194 1.82 16.74 23.79
C GLY A 194 2.87 16.86 22.67
N LEU A 195 2.51 16.56 21.42
CA LEU A 195 3.37 16.62 20.25
C LEU A 195 2.92 17.73 19.30
N LEU A 196 3.87 18.46 18.74
CA LEU A 196 3.64 19.46 17.71
C LEU A 196 3.51 18.81 16.34
N TYR A 197 2.54 19.26 15.56
CA TYR A 197 2.30 18.78 14.20
C TYR A 197 1.69 19.88 13.32
N VAL A 198 1.66 19.62 12.01
CA VAL A 198 0.92 20.43 11.02
C VAL A 198 0.01 19.53 10.20
N HIS A 199 -1.04 20.09 9.62
CA HIS A 199 -1.80 19.45 8.54
C HIS A 199 -1.18 19.80 7.19
N ALA A 200 -0.94 18.79 6.37
CA ALA A 200 -0.51 18.98 4.99
C ALA A 200 -1.64 19.61 4.16
N ARG A 201 -1.29 20.54 3.29
CA ARG A 201 -2.20 21.18 2.33
C ARG A 201 -2.12 20.48 0.98
N PRO A 202 -3.13 20.63 0.10
CA PRO A 202 -3.08 20.10 -1.25
C PRO A 202 -1.79 20.49 -2.00
N GLY A 203 -0.96 19.50 -2.34
CA GLY A 203 0.27 19.69 -3.10
C GLY A 203 1.53 20.00 -2.29
N ASP A 204 1.44 19.99 -0.96
CA ASP A 204 2.60 20.07 -0.08
C ASP A 204 3.56 18.90 -0.29
N SER A 205 4.84 19.16 -0.07
CA SER A 205 5.85 18.14 0.14
C SER A 205 6.44 18.26 1.55
N LEU A 206 7.09 17.19 2.04
CA LEU A 206 7.83 17.27 3.30
C LEU A 206 8.89 18.37 3.28
N GLU A 207 9.48 18.67 2.13
CA GLU A 207 10.45 19.75 1.99
C GLU A 207 9.81 21.13 2.19
N ASP A 208 8.62 21.34 1.63
CA ASP A 208 7.88 22.61 1.77
C ASP A 208 7.51 22.84 3.24
N ILE A 209 6.96 21.82 3.89
CA ILE A 209 6.61 21.87 5.32
C ILE A 209 7.87 22.13 6.16
N ALA A 210 8.93 21.35 5.95
CA ALA A 210 10.19 21.46 6.67
C ALA A 210 10.78 22.88 6.62
N LYS A 211 10.78 23.49 5.43
CA LYS A 211 11.21 24.89 5.24
C LYS A 211 10.33 25.87 6.02
N SER A 212 9.00 25.68 5.98
CA SER A 212 8.05 26.59 6.64
C SER A 212 8.20 26.65 8.17
N VAL A 213 8.60 25.54 8.79
CA VAL A 213 8.74 25.41 10.26
C VAL A 213 10.19 25.42 10.75
N GLY A 214 11.17 25.59 9.85
CA GLY A 214 12.59 25.66 10.22
C GLY A 214 13.20 24.33 10.70
N ILE A 215 12.71 23.19 10.21
CA ILE A 215 13.22 21.84 10.53
C ILE A 215 13.83 21.22 9.27
N SER A 216 14.83 20.33 9.39
CA SER A 216 15.36 19.64 8.21
C SER A 216 14.40 18.56 7.69
N THR A 217 14.26 18.44 6.37
CA THR A 217 13.41 17.42 5.73
C THR A 217 13.76 16.00 6.18
N ARG A 218 15.06 15.73 6.43
CA ARG A 218 15.53 14.44 6.96
C ARG A 218 14.99 14.17 8.37
N LYS A 219 14.98 15.18 9.23
CA LYS A 219 14.45 15.07 10.60
C LYS A 219 12.94 14.86 10.57
N LEU A 220 12.23 15.60 9.73
CA LEU A 220 10.79 15.47 9.54
C LEU A 220 10.38 14.08 9.00
N SER A 221 11.08 13.60 7.97
CA SER A 221 10.93 12.23 7.43
C SER A 221 11.15 11.17 8.52
N LYS A 222 12.19 11.31 9.36
CA LYS A 222 12.46 10.38 10.46
C LYS A 222 11.37 10.39 11.54
N TYR A 223 10.80 11.56 11.86
CA TYR A 223 9.72 11.67 12.85
C TYR A 223 8.41 11.04 12.39
N ASN A 224 8.14 11.12 11.09
CA ASN A 224 6.92 10.61 10.49
C ASN A 224 7.07 9.19 9.92
N GLU A 225 8.27 8.59 10.00
CA GLU A 225 8.57 7.23 9.53
C GLU A 225 8.21 7.02 8.05
N ILE A 226 8.46 8.03 7.21
CA ILE A 226 8.17 8.04 5.76
C ILE A 226 9.36 8.54 4.93
N PRO A 227 9.51 8.12 3.66
CA PRO A 227 10.48 8.68 2.72
C PRO A 227 10.31 10.19 2.50
N LYS A 228 11.35 10.87 2.00
CA LYS A 228 11.34 12.34 1.79
C LYS A 228 10.38 12.78 0.68
N ASP A 229 10.15 11.91 -0.29
CA ASP A 229 9.31 12.09 -1.47
C ASP A 229 7.92 11.47 -1.30
N PHE A 230 7.55 11.07 -0.08
CA PHE A 230 6.21 10.58 0.23
C PHE A 230 5.14 11.60 -0.21
N PRO A 231 4.13 11.19 -1.00
CA PRO A 231 3.12 12.09 -1.54
C PRO A 231 2.06 12.35 -0.47
N LEU A 232 2.26 13.44 0.27
CA LEU A 232 1.30 13.90 1.26
C LEU A 232 -0.06 14.19 0.62
N GLN A 233 -1.11 13.77 1.29
CA GLN A 233 -2.48 14.11 0.98
C GLN A 233 -2.91 15.33 1.81
N ALA A 234 -3.97 16.00 1.35
CA ALA A 234 -4.58 17.04 2.15
C ALA A 234 -4.99 16.48 3.51
N ASP A 235 -4.76 17.26 4.55
CA ASP A 235 -5.06 16.97 5.97
C ASP A 235 -4.21 15.87 6.62
N ASP A 236 -3.24 15.28 5.91
CA ASP A 236 -2.25 14.38 6.53
C ASP A 236 -1.57 15.06 7.72
N ILE A 237 -1.51 14.37 8.85
CA ILE A 237 -0.80 14.82 10.05
C ILE A 237 0.69 14.64 9.81
N VAL A 238 1.47 15.71 9.96
CA VAL A 238 2.94 15.69 9.87
C VAL A 238 3.52 16.19 11.19
N TYR A 239 4.05 15.27 11.99
CA TYR A 239 4.67 15.58 13.28
C TYR A 239 5.99 16.31 13.11
N LEU A 240 6.16 17.36 13.90
CA LEU A 240 7.39 18.17 14.00
C LEU A 240 8.35 17.60 15.06
N GLU A 241 7.89 16.60 15.82
CA GLU A 241 8.61 15.98 16.93
C GLU A 241 8.56 14.45 16.82
N LYS A 242 9.46 13.77 17.54
CA LYS A 242 9.48 12.31 17.56
C LYS A 242 8.22 11.79 18.26
N LYS A 243 7.44 10.98 17.56
CA LYS A 243 6.27 10.26 18.11
C LYS A 243 6.60 9.45 19.36
N LYS A 244 5.62 9.23 20.23
CA LYS A 244 5.73 8.48 21.48
C LYS A 244 5.80 6.96 21.25
N SER A 245 6.11 6.18 22.28
CA SER A 245 6.05 4.71 22.21
C SER A 245 4.66 4.14 22.50
N LYS A 246 3.74 4.97 23.04
CA LYS A 246 2.38 4.63 23.44
C LYS A 246 1.50 5.89 23.34
N ALA A 247 0.20 5.72 23.18
CA ALA A 247 -0.76 6.82 23.23
C ALA A 247 -0.95 7.36 24.66
N ASP A 248 -1.45 8.59 24.72
CA ASP A 248 -1.93 9.23 25.94
C ASP A 248 -3.33 8.72 26.30
N LYS A 249 -3.62 8.63 27.60
CA LYS A 249 -4.97 8.33 28.09
C LYS A 249 -5.97 9.39 27.56
N PRO A 250 -7.23 9.01 27.26
CA PRO A 250 -7.85 7.69 27.47
C PRO A 250 -7.72 6.73 26.27
N HIS A 251 -6.83 6.98 25.31
CA HIS A 251 -6.70 6.13 24.11
C HIS A 251 -5.95 4.84 24.46
N TYR A 252 -6.71 3.76 24.73
CA TYR A 252 -6.17 2.44 25.04
C TYR A 252 -6.04 1.56 23.81
N ASP A 253 -7.00 1.66 22.90
CA ASP A 253 -7.10 0.88 21.69
C ASP A 253 -7.67 1.69 20.53
N HIS A 254 -7.64 1.08 19.36
CA HIS A 254 -8.22 1.60 18.13
C HIS A 254 -8.83 0.44 17.35
N VAL A 255 -10.06 0.62 16.87
CA VAL A 255 -10.73 -0.31 15.97
C VAL A 255 -10.41 0.11 14.54
N VAL A 256 -9.69 -0.74 13.82
CA VAL A 256 -9.24 -0.48 12.45
C VAL A 256 -10.44 -0.25 11.53
N GLN A 257 -10.31 0.74 10.66
CA GLN A 257 -11.27 1.13 9.63
C GLN A 257 -10.77 0.78 8.22
N ILE A 258 -11.67 0.86 7.23
CA ILE A 258 -11.34 0.65 5.83
C ILE A 258 -10.38 1.73 5.32
N GLY A 259 -9.32 1.27 4.67
CA GLY A 259 -8.23 2.03 4.09
C GLY A 259 -7.27 2.63 5.10
N GLU A 260 -7.18 2.05 6.30
CA GLU A 260 -6.13 2.38 7.26
C GLU A 260 -4.93 1.45 7.11
N SER A 261 -3.75 2.01 7.35
CA SER A 261 -2.50 1.30 7.54
C SER A 261 -1.97 1.52 8.96
N MET A 262 -1.04 0.68 9.39
CA MET A 262 -0.32 0.86 10.65
C MET A 262 0.38 2.23 10.72
N HIS A 263 0.77 2.79 9.57
CA HIS A 263 1.29 4.16 9.49
C HIS A 263 0.21 5.21 9.76
N SER A 264 -0.95 5.14 9.11
CA SER A 264 -2.02 6.12 9.32
C SER A 264 -2.52 6.13 10.77
N ILE A 265 -2.70 4.96 11.40
CA ILE A 265 -3.11 4.84 12.81
C ILE A 265 -2.01 5.39 13.73
N SER A 266 -0.75 5.10 13.42
CA SER A 266 0.40 5.68 14.10
C SER A 266 0.42 7.20 14.03
N GLN A 267 0.07 7.80 12.89
CA GLN A 267 -0.05 9.25 12.75
C GLN A 267 -1.22 9.82 13.55
N GLN A 268 -2.36 9.15 13.57
CA GLN A 268 -3.55 9.60 14.30
C GLN A 268 -3.28 9.80 15.80
N TYR A 269 -2.54 8.87 16.42
CA TYR A 269 -2.31 8.89 17.88
C TYR A 269 -0.92 9.36 18.31
N GLY A 270 -0.06 9.72 17.35
CA GLY A 270 1.31 10.17 17.64
C GLY A 270 2.18 9.08 18.26
N ILE A 271 2.00 7.83 17.86
CA ILE A 271 2.78 6.66 18.31
C ILE A 271 3.75 6.25 17.20
N GLN A 272 4.94 5.79 17.51
CA GLN A 272 5.85 5.23 16.50
C GLN A 272 5.28 3.95 15.89
N VAL A 273 5.36 3.78 14.57
CA VAL A 273 4.86 2.61 13.84
C VAL A 273 5.45 1.33 14.41
N LYS A 274 6.77 1.31 14.65
CA LYS A 274 7.46 0.16 15.26
C LYS A 274 6.93 -0.18 16.66
N SER A 275 6.50 0.82 17.42
CA SER A 275 5.94 0.62 18.76
C SER A 275 4.53 0.07 18.66
N LEU A 276 3.74 0.53 17.70
CA LEU A 276 2.40 0.00 17.43
C LEU A 276 2.44 -1.49 17.05
N TYR A 277 3.36 -1.90 16.16
CA TYR A 277 3.58 -3.32 15.86
C TYR A 277 3.97 -4.12 17.12
N LYS A 278 4.93 -3.62 17.91
CA LYS A 278 5.41 -4.29 19.12
C LYS A 278 4.32 -4.45 20.18
N LEU A 279 3.50 -3.42 20.42
CA LEU A 279 2.38 -3.45 21.37
C LEU A 279 1.37 -4.54 21.02
N ASN A 280 1.18 -4.78 19.72
CA ASN A 280 0.20 -5.73 19.19
C ASN A 280 0.77 -7.11 18.87
N LYS A 281 2.06 -7.35 19.15
CA LYS A 281 2.78 -8.60 18.82
C LYS A 281 2.62 -8.97 17.34
N LYS A 282 2.64 -7.96 16.47
CA LYS A 282 2.54 -8.12 15.02
C LYS A 282 3.91 -7.87 14.38
N ASP A 283 4.24 -8.62 13.35
CA ASP A 283 5.38 -8.34 12.48
C ASP A 283 5.04 -7.25 11.45
N LYS A 284 6.05 -6.81 10.68
CA LYS A 284 5.92 -5.73 9.69
C LYS A 284 5.04 -6.09 8.49
N ASP A 285 4.78 -7.37 8.24
CA ASP A 285 3.99 -7.86 7.10
C ASP A 285 2.50 -7.96 7.45
N TYR A 286 2.14 -7.78 8.73
CA TYR A 286 0.77 -7.66 9.17
C TYR A 286 0.03 -6.52 8.44
N ILE A 287 -1.19 -6.84 8.01
CA ILE A 287 -2.11 -5.95 7.31
C ILE A 287 -3.33 -5.79 8.22
N PRO A 288 -3.61 -4.58 8.73
CA PRO A 288 -4.75 -4.37 9.59
C PRO A 288 -6.05 -4.63 8.81
N GLU A 289 -7.01 -5.34 9.41
CA GLU A 289 -8.35 -5.60 8.86
C GLU A 289 -9.38 -4.72 9.55
N GLU A 290 -10.41 -4.28 8.82
CA GLU A 290 -11.55 -3.60 9.41
C GLU A 290 -12.12 -4.40 10.60
N GLY A 291 -12.22 -3.76 11.77
CA GLY A 291 -12.68 -4.39 13.01
C GLY A 291 -11.58 -4.98 13.89
N ASP A 292 -10.33 -5.08 13.41
CA ASP A 292 -9.19 -5.43 14.26
C ASP A 292 -9.05 -4.39 15.39
N VAL A 293 -8.82 -4.87 16.63
CA VAL A 293 -8.57 -4.00 17.78
C VAL A 293 -7.08 -3.94 18.05
N LEU A 294 -6.48 -2.77 17.84
CA LEU A 294 -5.06 -2.52 18.08
C LEU A 294 -4.85 -1.77 19.40
N LYS A 295 -4.03 -2.34 20.28
CA LYS A 295 -3.55 -1.68 21.50
C LYS A 295 -2.66 -0.50 21.14
N LEU A 296 -2.94 0.63 21.76
CA LEU A 296 -2.18 1.87 21.65
C LEU A 296 -1.28 2.10 22.87
N ARG A 297 -1.45 1.32 23.95
CA ARG A 297 -0.77 1.52 25.23
C ARG A 297 -0.45 0.22 25.96
#